data_AF-A0A2R9BCJ0-F1
#
_entry.id   AF-A0A2R9BCJ0-F1
#
_cell.length_a   1.000
_cell.length_b   1.000
_cell.length_c   1.000
_cell.angle_alpha   90.00
_cell.angle_beta   90.00
_cell.angle_gamma   90.00
#
_symmetry.space_group_name_H-M   'P 1'
#
loop_
_entity.id
_entity.type
_entity.pdbx_description
1 polymer ?
#
loop_
_entity_poly.entity_id
_entity_poly.type
_entity_poly.pdbx_seq_one_letter_code
_entity_poly.pdbx_strand_id
1 'polypeptide(L)'
;MLKDGGKVPWEVSACPSPTRRSGRAPGEGRATLNPMGRTGLRGRGSLSCFGPNHTLYPMVTRWRRNEDGAICRKSIKKMLEVLVVKLPLSEHWALPGGSREPGETLPRKLKRILRQEHWPSFENLLKCGMEVYKGYMDDPRNTDNAWIETVAVSVHFQDQNDVELNRLNSNLHACDSGASIRWQVVDRRIPLHANHKTLLQKAAAEFGAHY
;
A
#
# COMPACT_ATOMS: atom_id res chain seq x y z
N MET A 1 -1.29 23.35 4.60
CA MET A 1 -0.99 22.83 5.95
C MET A 1 -2.18 21.95 6.35
N LEU A 2 -2.15 20.67 5.96
CA LEU A 2 -3.20 19.72 6.34
C LEU A 2 -2.88 19.32 7.79
N LYS A 3 -3.84 19.49 8.69
CA LYS A 3 -3.73 18.98 10.06
C LYS A 3 -3.64 17.46 9.94
N ASP A 4 -2.48 16.90 10.30
CA ASP A 4 -2.38 15.47 10.58
C ASP A 4 -3.47 15.13 11.58
N GLY A 5 -4.30 14.13 11.24
CA GLY A 5 -5.26 13.52 12.15
C GLY A 5 -4.52 12.72 13.21
N GLY A 6 -3.67 13.39 13.99
CA GLY A 6 -2.76 12.80 14.96
C GLY A 6 -3.55 11.99 15.98
N LYS A 7 -3.31 10.68 15.99
CA LYS A 7 -3.82 9.78 17.00
C LYS A 7 -3.42 10.25 18.40
N VAL A 8 -4.31 10.05 19.37
CA VAL A 8 -4.09 10.54 20.74
C VAL A 8 -3.08 9.63 21.44
N PRO A 9 -1.94 10.16 21.93
CA PRO A 9 -0.95 9.35 22.64
C PRO A 9 -1.56 8.65 23.86
N TRP A 10 -1.03 7.47 24.21
CA TRP A 10 -1.51 6.70 25.36
C TRP A 10 -1.34 7.44 26.69
N GLU A 11 -0.33 8.33 26.77
CA GLU A 11 0.03 9.12 27.94
C GLU A 11 -0.97 10.24 28.27
N VAL A 12 -1.82 10.62 27.31
CA VAL A 12 -2.88 11.59 27.56
C VAL A 12 -4.01 10.91 28.34
N SER A 13 -4.22 11.33 29.58
CA SER A 13 -5.34 10.91 30.43
C SER A 13 -6.65 11.37 29.79
N ALA A 14 -7.48 10.43 29.32
CA ALA A 14 -8.90 10.75 29.14
C ALA A 14 -9.51 10.94 30.53
N CYS A 15 -10.27 12.01 30.75
CA CYS A 15 -11.07 12.15 31.97
C CYS A 15 -11.92 10.88 32.14
N PRO A 16 -11.84 10.15 33.27
CA PRO A 16 -12.61 8.93 33.43
C PRO A 16 -14.08 9.28 33.56
N SER A 17 -14.90 8.82 32.62
CA SER A 17 -16.34 8.72 32.85
C SER A 17 -16.60 7.66 33.91
N PRO A 18 -17.43 7.95 34.93
CA PRO A 18 -17.60 7.04 36.05
C PRO A 18 -18.65 6.00 35.67
N THR A 19 -18.23 4.81 35.20
CA THR A 19 -19.00 3.59 35.47
C THR A 19 -18.26 2.30 35.14
N ARG A 20 -18.34 1.40 36.13
CA ARG A 20 -18.22 -0.07 36.08
C ARG A 20 -16.81 -0.69 36.13
N ARG A 21 -16.50 -1.15 37.36
CA ARG A 21 -15.65 -2.30 37.65
C ARG A 21 -16.03 -3.49 36.75
N SER A 22 -15.06 -4.06 36.04
CA SER A 22 -15.08 -5.47 35.64
C SER A 22 -13.77 -6.09 36.10
N GLY A 23 -13.88 -7.19 36.85
CA GLY A 23 -12.75 -7.90 37.42
C GLY A 23 -11.77 -8.38 36.35
N ARG A 24 -10.48 -8.33 36.69
CA ARG A 24 -9.43 -9.01 35.91
C ARG A 24 -9.59 -10.50 36.10
N ALA A 25 -9.90 -11.22 35.03
CA ALA A 25 -9.58 -12.63 34.95
C ALA A 25 -8.05 -12.79 34.84
N PRO A 26 -7.41 -13.69 35.62
CA PRO A 26 -5.99 -13.95 35.49
C PRO A 26 -5.75 -14.84 34.26
N GLY A 27 -5.10 -14.30 33.22
CA GLY A 27 -4.72 -15.08 32.03
C GLY A 27 -4.61 -14.29 30.72
N GLU A 28 -5.15 -13.07 30.64
CA GLU A 28 -4.98 -12.26 29.42
C GLU A 28 -3.60 -11.61 29.40
N GLY A 29 -2.71 -12.17 28.56
CA GLY A 29 -1.44 -11.54 28.20
C GLY A 29 -1.66 -10.07 27.81
N ARG A 30 -0.73 -9.20 28.22
CA ARG A 30 -0.79 -7.74 28.04
C ARG A 30 -1.25 -7.40 26.63
N ALA A 31 -2.51 -6.97 26.49
CA ALA A 31 -3.11 -6.66 25.20
C ALA A 31 -2.22 -5.67 24.45
N THR A 32 -1.83 -6.01 23.22
CA THR A 32 -1.01 -5.14 22.37
C THR A 32 -1.76 -3.83 22.13
N LEU A 33 -1.08 -2.71 22.33
CA LEU A 33 -1.61 -1.37 22.12
C LEU A 33 -1.02 -0.78 20.84
N ASN A 34 -1.84 -0.09 20.07
CA ASN A 34 -1.44 0.57 18.83
C ASN A 34 -0.26 1.53 19.09
N PRO A 35 0.90 1.36 18.40
CA PRO A 35 2.10 2.16 18.69
C PRO A 35 1.90 3.65 18.41
N MET A 36 0.93 4.01 17.57
CA MET A 36 0.64 5.40 17.22
C MET A 36 -0.39 6.06 18.15
N GLY A 37 -0.88 5.37 19.18
CA GLY A 37 -1.86 5.90 20.12
C GLY A 37 -3.29 5.41 19.86
N ARG A 38 -4.23 5.97 20.64
CA ARG A 38 -5.65 5.62 20.61
C ARG A 38 -6.28 5.98 19.28
N THR A 39 -7.10 5.08 18.76
CA THR A 39 -7.98 5.30 17.61
C THR A 39 -9.43 5.53 18.04
N GLY A 40 -9.75 5.23 19.30
CA GLY A 40 -11.11 5.30 19.83
C GLY A 40 -11.93 4.03 19.59
N LEU A 41 -11.33 3.01 18.98
CA LEU A 41 -11.96 1.72 18.69
C LEU A 41 -11.16 0.59 19.36
N ARG A 42 -11.77 -0.21 20.22
CA ARG A 42 -11.12 -1.36 20.89
C ARG A 42 -11.42 -2.68 20.19
N GLY A 43 -10.58 -3.68 20.46
CA GLY A 43 -10.71 -5.02 19.88
C GLY A 43 -10.00 -5.15 18.53
N ARG A 44 -10.13 -6.32 17.91
CA ARG A 44 -9.45 -6.64 16.64
C ARG A 44 -10.03 -5.91 15.41
N GLY A 45 -11.31 -5.56 15.45
CA GLY A 45 -12.02 -5.03 14.29
C GLY A 45 -12.09 -6.04 13.14
N SER A 46 -11.92 -5.56 11.90
CA SER A 46 -11.96 -6.37 10.68
C SER A 46 -10.60 -6.94 10.25
N LEU A 47 -9.54 -6.71 11.04
CA LEU A 47 -8.20 -7.20 10.76
C LEU A 47 -8.05 -8.68 11.13
N SER A 48 -7.05 -9.37 10.54
CA SER A 48 -6.85 -10.81 10.74
C SER A 48 -6.45 -11.17 12.17
N CYS A 49 -5.60 -10.38 12.80
CA CYS A 49 -5.09 -10.64 14.16
C CYS A 49 -4.99 -9.36 14.99
N PHE A 50 -4.89 -9.54 16.32
CA PHE A 50 -4.44 -8.48 17.22
C PHE A 50 -2.98 -8.13 16.94
N GLY A 51 -2.58 -6.90 17.23
CA GLY A 51 -1.25 -6.37 16.93
C GLY A 51 -1.07 -6.01 15.44
N PRO A 52 0.16 -6.14 14.92
CA PRO A 52 0.47 -5.77 13.54
C PRO A 52 -0.09 -6.79 12.54
N ASN A 53 -0.73 -6.26 11.49
CA ASN A 53 -1.20 -7.01 10.34
C ASN A 53 -0.34 -6.60 9.14
N HIS A 54 0.62 -7.45 8.77
CA HIS A 54 1.62 -7.12 7.77
C HIS A 54 1.07 -7.20 6.34
N THR A 55 1.35 -6.16 5.56
CA THR A 55 0.96 -6.03 4.16
C THR A 55 2.18 -5.75 3.28
N LEU A 56 2.04 -5.98 1.97
CA LEU A 56 3.06 -5.68 0.97
C LEU A 56 2.45 -4.85 -0.17
N TYR A 57 3.09 -3.73 -0.51
CA TYR A 57 2.72 -2.87 -1.64
C TYR A 57 3.82 -2.87 -2.72
N PRO A 58 3.67 -3.72 -3.75
CA PRO A 58 4.49 -3.62 -4.95
C PRO A 58 4.04 -2.39 -5.76
N MET A 59 4.92 -1.40 -5.88
CA MET A 59 4.73 -0.22 -6.72
C MET A 59 5.49 -0.45 -8.02
N VAL A 60 4.79 -0.90 -9.05
CA VAL A 60 5.39 -1.03 -10.39
C VAL A 60 5.39 0.34 -11.04
N THR A 61 6.56 0.90 -11.26
CA THR A 61 6.72 2.27 -11.75
C THR A 61 7.54 2.34 -13.03
N ARG A 62 7.30 3.36 -13.84
CA ARG A 62 8.09 3.68 -15.04
C ARG A 62 8.09 5.19 -15.30
N TRP A 63 9.02 5.67 -16.10
CA TRP A 63 8.97 7.06 -16.58
C TRP A 63 7.85 7.25 -17.61
N ARG A 64 7.03 8.30 -17.43
CA ARG A 64 6.10 8.75 -18.47
C ARG A 64 6.90 9.21 -19.69
N ARG A 65 6.53 8.72 -20.87
CA ARG A 65 7.14 9.12 -22.14
C ARG A 65 6.14 9.90 -23.01
N ASN A 66 6.64 10.79 -23.87
CA ASN A 66 5.85 11.42 -24.94
C ASN A 66 5.87 10.53 -26.20
N GLU A 67 5.26 11.00 -27.29
CA GLU A 67 5.20 10.28 -28.57
C GLU A 67 6.59 10.00 -29.15
N ASP A 68 7.56 10.89 -28.92
CA ASP A 68 8.95 10.71 -29.35
C ASP A 68 9.78 9.77 -28.46
N GLY A 69 9.19 9.21 -27.39
CA GLY A 69 9.90 8.36 -26.43
C GLY A 69 10.77 9.13 -25.41
N ALA A 70 10.74 10.45 -25.38
CA ALA A 70 11.42 11.28 -24.39
C ALA A 70 10.69 11.27 -23.04
N ILE A 71 11.43 11.40 -21.92
CA ILE A 71 10.82 11.47 -20.59
C ILE A 71 10.04 12.77 -20.43
N CYS A 72 8.74 12.66 -20.16
CA CYS A 72 7.88 13.80 -19.83
C CYS A 72 8.34 14.44 -18.51
N ARG A 73 8.37 15.78 -18.51
CA ARG A 73 8.73 16.58 -17.34
C ARG A 73 7.63 17.59 -17.03
N LYS A 74 7.48 17.92 -15.76
CA LYS A 74 6.67 19.05 -15.30
C LYS A 74 7.59 20.00 -14.54
N SER A 75 7.81 21.18 -15.12
CA SER A 75 8.97 22.02 -14.79
C SER A 75 10.26 21.19 -14.96
N ILE A 76 11.15 21.18 -13.96
CA ILE A 76 12.43 20.46 -14.03
C ILE A 76 12.32 18.97 -13.69
N LYS A 77 11.23 18.54 -13.04
CA LYS A 77 11.09 17.18 -12.51
C LYS A 77 10.48 16.22 -13.53
N LYS A 78 11.00 14.99 -13.57
CA LYS A 78 10.48 13.89 -14.40
C LYS A 78 9.11 13.43 -13.90
N MET A 79 8.26 12.96 -14.80
CA MET A 79 6.94 12.44 -14.47
C MET A 79 6.96 10.91 -14.36
N LEU A 80 6.50 10.39 -13.23
CA LEU A 80 6.41 8.95 -12.96
C LEU A 80 5.01 8.44 -13.32
N GLU A 81 4.93 7.21 -13.81
CA GLU A 81 3.69 6.43 -13.90
C GLU A 81 3.76 5.24 -12.96
N VAL A 82 2.61 4.83 -12.45
CA VAL A 82 2.46 3.63 -11.63
C VAL A 82 1.34 2.75 -12.18
N LEU A 83 1.53 1.44 -12.12
CA LEU A 83 0.48 0.47 -12.45
C LEU A 83 -0.58 0.47 -11.35
N VAL A 84 -1.83 0.74 -11.72
CA VAL A 84 -2.98 0.74 -10.82
C VAL A 84 -4.04 -0.24 -11.31
N VAL A 85 -4.82 -0.74 -10.36
CA VAL A 85 -5.90 -1.70 -10.61
C VAL A 85 -7.21 -1.22 -9.97
N LYS A 86 -8.32 -1.43 -10.67
CA LYS A 86 -9.68 -1.32 -10.15
C LYS A 86 -10.34 -2.70 -10.26
N LEU A 87 -10.67 -3.30 -9.12
CA LEU A 87 -11.37 -4.59 -9.07
C LEU A 87 -12.87 -4.38 -9.32
N PRO A 88 -13.62 -5.38 -9.85
CA PRO A 88 -15.03 -5.23 -10.24
C PRO A 88 -15.96 -4.64 -9.16
N LEU A 89 -15.74 -5.03 -7.90
CA LEU A 89 -16.58 -4.62 -6.75
C LEU A 89 -16.04 -3.38 -6.03
N SER A 90 -15.00 -2.73 -6.57
CA SER A 90 -14.37 -1.58 -5.94
C SER A 90 -14.63 -0.33 -6.77
N GLU A 91 -15.13 0.72 -6.11
CA GLU A 91 -15.30 2.03 -6.76
C GLU A 91 -13.98 2.75 -7.04
N HIS A 92 -12.93 2.40 -6.30
CA HIS A 92 -11.67 3.14 -6.28
C HIS A 92 -10.55 2.39 -7.00
N TRP A 93 -9.68 3.15 -7.66
CA TRP A 93 -8.39 2.63 -8.11
C TRP A 93 -7.48 2.40 -6.89
N ALA A 94 -6.62 1.39 -6.99
CA ALA A 94 -5.70 1.03 -5.93
C ALA A 94 -4.36 0.55 -6.48
N LEU A 95 -3.32 0.63 -5.65
CA LEU A 95 -2.10 -0.14 -5.90
C LEU A 95 -2.39 -1.65 -5.80
N PRO A 96 -1.72 -2.50 -6.59
CA PRO A 96 -1.88 -3.96 -6.57
C PRO A 96 -1.22 -4.63 -5.34
N GLY A 97 -1.33 -4.00 -4.17
CA GLY A 97 -0.82 -4.50 -2.90
C GLY A 97 -1.91 -4.82 -1.87
N GLY A 98 -1.46 -5.10 -0.65
CA GLY A 98 -2.31 -5.38 0.50
C GLY A 98 -1.86 -6.62 1.27
N SER A 99 -2.83 -7.35 1.82
CA SER A 99 -2.57 -8.59 2.55
C SER A 99 -2.12 -9.73 1.64
N ARG A 100 -1.38 -10.65 2.23
CA ARG A 100 -0.98 -11.94 1.65
C ARG A 100 -1.79 -13.04 2.32
N GLU A 101 -2.03 -14.14 1.62
CA GLU A 101 -2.53 -15.35 2.29
C GLU A 101 -1.41 -15.96 3.13
N PRO A 102 -1.74 -16.76 4.17
CA PRO A 102 -0.75 -17.55 4.88
C PRO A 102 0.08 -18.41 3.91
N GLY A 103 1.41 -18.36 4.05
CA GLY A 103 2.34 -19.08 3.18
C GLY A 103 2.60 -18.43 1.80
N GLU A 104 1.86 -17.38 1.43
CA GLU A 104 2.05 -16.69 0.15
C GLU A 104 3.02 -15.51 0.26
N THR A 105 3.81 -15.34 -0.79
CA THR A 105 4.80 -14.27 -0.98
C THR A 105 4.17 -13.00 -1.56
N LEU A 106 3.23 -13.16 -2.50
CA LEU A 106 2.61 -12.07 -3.27
C LEU A 106 1.25 -11.63 -2.70
N PRO A 107 0.89 -10.34 -2.80
CA PRO A 107 -0.41 -9.85 -2.34
C PRO A 107 -1.57 -10.44 -3.14
N ARG A 108 -2.70 -10.71 -2.48
CA ARG A 108 -3.92 -11.26 -3.10
C ARG A 108 -4.37 -10.47 -4.33
N LYS A 109 -4.26 -9.14 -4.27
CA LYS A 109 -4.68 -8.23 -5.35
C LYS A 109 -3.79 -8.34 -6.59
N LEU A 110 -2.48 -8.50 -6.41
CA LEU A 110 -1.55 -8.73 -7.52
C LEU A 110 -1.82 -10.08 -8.19
N LYS A 111 -2.00 -11.14 -7.38
CA LYS A 111 -2.30 -12.49 -7.87
C LYS A 111 -3.57 -12.56 -8.74
N ARG A 112 -4.54 -11.67 -8.50
CA ARG A 112 -5.76 -11.57 -9.32
C ARG A 112 -5.54 -11.00 -10.71
N ILE A 113 -4.49 -10.22 -10.92
CA ILE A 113 -4.24 -9.53 -12.20
C ILE A 113 -3.04 -10.08 -12.97
N LEU A 114 -2.24 -10.95 -12.35
CA LEU A 114 -1.03 -11.54 -12.93
C LEU A 114 -1.20 -13.06 -13.04
N ARG A 115 -0.90 -13.63 -14.22
CA ARG A 115 -0.96 -15.09 -14.41
C ARG A 115 -0.09 -15.83 -13.39
N GLN A 116 -0.55 -16.99 -12.96
CA GLN A 116 0.11 -17.78 -11.92
C GLN A 116 1.52 -18.23 -12.31
N GLU A 117 1.71 -18.64 -13.55
CA GLU A 117 3.00 -19.03 -14.12
C GLU A 117 4.06 -17.90 -14.07
N HIS A 118 3.64 -16.65 -13.87
CA HIS A 118 4.51 -15.47 -13.82
C HIS A 118 4.76 -14.95 -12.40
N TRP A 119 4.16 -15.54 -11.38
CA TRP A 119 4.41 -15.15 -9.98
C TRP A 119 5.90 -15.25 -9.60
N PRO A 120 6.63 -16.33 -9.92
CA PRO A 120 8.05 -16.44 -9.55
C PRO A 120 8.93 -15.35 -10.19
N SER A 121 8.66 -14.99 -11.45
CA SER A 121 9.36 -13.89 -12.12
C SER A 121 9.10 -12.56 -11.41
N PHE A 122 7.86 -12.29 -11.02
CA PHE A 122 7.52 -11.06 -10.29
C PHE A 122 8.12 -11.02 -8.88
N GLU A 123 8.20 -12.16 -8.19
CA GLU A 123 8.91 -12.24 -6.91
C GLU A 123 10.38 -11.87 -7.03
N ASN A 124 11.05 -12.28 -8.12
CA ASN A 124 12.43 -11.89 -8.37
C ASN A 124 12.55 -10.39 -8.65
N LEU A 125 11.60 -9.81 -9.39
CA LEU A 125 11.52 -8.35 -9.57
C LEU A 125 11.38 -7.62 -8.22
N LEU A 126 10.59 -8.16 -7.29
CA LEU A 126 10.45 -7.58 -5.95
C LEU A 126 11.71 -7.71 -5.11
N LYS A 127 12.45 -8.81 -5.21
CA LYS A 127 13.74 -8.98 -4.52
C LYS A 127 14.79 -7.98 -5.00
N CYS A 128 14.76 -7.63 -6.29
CA CYS A 128 15.63 -6.63 -6.89
C CYS A 128 15.09 -5.20 -6.77
N GLY A 129 13.86 -5.04 -6.29
CA GLY A 129 13.19 -3.75 -6.14
C GLY A 129 13.75 -2.94 -4.96
N MET A 130 13.47 -1.65 -4.97
CA MET A 130 13.90 -0.72 -3.93
C MET A 130 12.84 -0.63 -2.83
N GLU A 131 13.20 -0.92 -1.57
CA GLU A 131 12.31 -0.67 -0.43
C GLU A 131 12.15 0.85 -0.23
N VAL A 132 10.95 1.35 -0.49
CA VAL A 132 10.59 2.78 -0.36
C VAL A 132 10.08 3.09 1.04
N TYR A 133 9.46 2.11 1.70
CA TYR A 133 8.87 2.30 3.00
C TYR A 133 8.72 0.98 3.75
N LYS A 134 8.96 1.02 5.06
CA LYS A 134 8.63 -0.05 5.99
C LYS A 134 8.15 0.53 7.31
N GLY A 135 6.98 0.13 7.75
CA GLY A 135 6.44 0.54 9.06
C GLY A 135 4.92 0.66 9.10
N TYR A 136 4.44 1.37 10.11
CA TYR A 136 3.02 1.61 10.38
C TYR A 136 2.32 2.33 9.21
N MET A 137 1.22 1.76 8.72
CA MET A 137 0.39 2.39 7.70
C MET A 137 -0.91 2.90 8.32
N ASP A 138 -1.19 4.19 8.14
CA ASP A 138 -2.45 4.76 8.59
C ASP A 138 -3.60 4.27 7.71
N ASP A 139 -4.48 3.46 8.27
CA ASP A 139 -5.55 2.77 7.58
C ASP A 139 -6.83 2.85 8.43
N PRO A 140 -8.00 3.10 7.83
CA PRO A 140 -9.26 3.23 8.56
C PRO A 140 -9.66 1.98 9.35
N ARG A 141 -9.01 0.83 9.11
CA ARG A 141 -9.23 -0.41 9.86
C ARG A 141 -8.45 -0.49 11.17
N ASN A 142 -7.54 0.45 11.44
CA ASN A 142 -6.70 0.42 12.63
C ASN A 142 -7.52 0.69 13.90
N THR A 143 -7.37 -0.18 14.89
CA THR A 143 -7.96 -0.09 16.22
C THR A 143 -6.87 0.17 17.27
N ASP A 144 -7.28 0.32 18.53
CA ASP A 144 -6.42 0.35 19.71
C ASP A 144 -5.61 -0.95 19.88
N ASN A 145 -6.07 -2.08 19.32
CA ASN A 145 -5.48 -3.40 19.54
C ASN A 145 -5.03 -4.13 18.27
N ALA A 146 -5.31 -3.60 17.08
CA ALA A 146 -4.89 -4.17 15.81
C ALA A 146 -4.59 -3.05 14.81
N TRP A 147 -3.46 -3.12 14.12
CA TRP A 147 -3.05 -2.11 13.15
C TRP A 147 -2.38 -2.74 11.94
N ILE A 148 -2.19 -1.94 10.89
CA ILE A 148 -1.49 -2.38 9.69
C ILE A 148 -0.07 -1.86 9.68
N GLU A 149 0.86 -2.76 9.38
CA GLU A 149 2.22 -2.42 8.99
C GLU A 149 2.42 -2.85 7.54
N THR A 150 3.27 -2.13 6.82
CA THR A 150 3.49 -2.40 5.42
C THR A 150 4.94 -2.29 5.02
N VAL A 151 5.32 -3.08 4.03
CA VAL A 151 6.53 -2.89 3.23
C VAL A 151 6.07 -2.42 1.85
N ALA A 152 6.62 -1.31 1.36
CA ALA A 152 6.40 -0.83 0.01
C ALA A 152 7.69 -0.96 -0.79
N VAL A 153 7.64 -1.72 -1.88
CA VAL A 153 8.78 -1.97 -2.76
C VAL A 153 8.48 -1.38 -4.12
N SER A 154 9.36 -0.53 -4.63
CA SER A 154 9.29 -0.02 -5.98
C SER A 154 10.06 -0.93 -6.94
N VAL A 155 9.35 -1.49 -7.91
CA VAL A 155 9.93 -2.14 -9.09
C VAL A 155 9.90 -1.11 -10.20
N HIS A 156 11.05 -0.50 -10.51
CA HIS A 156 11.14 0.62 -11.44
C HIS A 156 11.73 0.18 -12.79
N PHE A 157 11.00 0.45 -13.86
CA PHE A 157 11.45 0.24 -15.23
C PHE A 157 11.94 1.56 -15.84
N GLN A 158 13.23 1.62 -16.15
CA GLN A 158 13.88 2.81 -16.70
C GLN A 158 13.55 3.00 -18.20
N ASP A 159 13.52 1.90 -18.95
CA ASP A 159 13.27 1.84 -20.39
C ASP A 159 11.89 1.23 -20.68
N GLN A 160 11.19 1.75 -21.70
CA GLN A 160 9.94 1.17 -22.20
C GLN A 160 10.17 -0.13 -22.98
N ASN A 161 11.39 -0.35 -23.50
CA ASN A 161 11.76 -1.57 -24.21
C ASN A 161 12.28 -2.68 -23.29
N ASP A 162 12.20 -2.50 -21.97
CA ASP A 162 12.61 -3.48 -20.99
C ASP A 162 11.86 -4.81 -21.18
N VAL A 163 12.62 -5.92 -21.24
CA VAL A 163 12.06 -7.26 -21.51
C VAL A 163 11.09 -7.68 -20.42
N GLU A 164 11.38 -7.38 -19.16
CA GLU A 164 10.52 -7.72 -18.03
C GLU A 164 9.28 -6.82 -17.96
N LEU A 165 9.37 -5.55 -18.38
CA LEU A 165 8.20 -4.69 -18.55
C LEU A 165 7.25 -5.22 -19.64
N ASN A 166 7.80 -5.60 -20.80
CA ASN A 166 7.03 -6.16 -21.91
C ASN A 166 6.39 -7.49 -21.53
N ARG A 167 7.15 -8.34 -20.83
CA ARG A 167 6.65 -9.58 -20.25
C ARG A 167 5.55 -9.30 -19.24
N LEU A 168 5.73 -8.37 -18.31
CA LEU A 168 4.69 -8.00 -17.35
C LEU A 168 3.41 -7.57 -18.06
N ASN A 169 3.50 -6.63 -19.01
CA ASN A 169 2.34 -6.13 -19.76
C ASN A 169 1.58 -7.25 -20.49
N SER A 170 2.30 -8.20 -21.09
CA SER A 170 1.70 -9.34 -21.81
C SER A 170 1.00 -10.34 -20.87
N ASN A 171 1.35 -10.32 -19.58
CA ASN A 171 0.86 -11.25 -18.56
C ASN A 171 -0.17 -10.63 -17.61
N LEU A 172 -0.61 -9.40 -17.88
CA LEU A 172 -1.70 -8.77 -17.14
C LEU A 172 -3.04 -9.25 -17.72
N HIS A 173 -3.88 -9.88 -16.89
CA HIS A 173 -5.19 -10.41 -17.30
C HIS A 173 -6.30 -9.50 -16.83
N ALA A 174 -6.52 -8.42 -17.59
CA ALA A 174 -7.67 -7.56 -17.38
C ALA A 174 -9.01 -8.30 -17.63
N CYS A 175 -9.03 -9.29 -18.54
CA CYS A 175 -10.27 -9.93 -19.01
C CYS A 175 -10.83 -11.00 -18.05
N ASP A 176 -10.00 -11.95 -17.57
CA ASP A 176 -10.51 -13.09 -16.78
C ASP A 176 -10.87 -12.73 -15.33
N SER A 177 -10.29 -11.65 -14.79
CA SER A 177 -10.47 -11.23 -13.41
C SER A 177 -11.56 -10.16 -13.21
N GLY A 178 -12.09 -9.62 -14.33
CA GLY A 178 -12.94 -8.43 -14.40
C GLY A 178 -12.24 -7.15 -13.92
N ALA A 179 -10.93 -7.18 -13.67
CA ALA A 179 -10.20 -6.04 -13.15
C ALA A 179 -9.78 -5.11 -14.30
N SER A 180 -9.96 -3.81 -14.10
CA SER A 180 -9.37 -2.81 -14.98
C SER A 180 -7.96 -2.48 -14.51
N ILE A 181 -7.00 -2.47 -15.42
CA ILE A 181 -5.58 -2.23 -15.14
C ILE A 181 -5.11 -1.11 -16.06
N ARG A 182 -4.38 -0.14 -15.52
CA ARG A 182 -3.77 0.92 -16.34
C ARG A 182 -2.52 1.51 -15.71
N TRP A 183 -1.71 2.12 -16.54
CA TRP A 183 -0.68 3.06 -16.10
C TRP A 183 -1.32 4.40 -15.77
N GLN A 184 -0.96 4.96 -14.62
CA GLN A 184 -1.48 6.23 -14.14
C GLN A 184 -0.33 7.15 -13.73
N VAL A 185 -0.38 8.40 -14.21
CA VAL A 185 0.56 9.43 -13.77
C VAL A 185 0.47 9.62 -12.26
N VAL A 186 1.63 9.62 -11.61
CA VAL A 186 1.77 9.90 -10.20
C VAL A 186 1.73 11.42 -9.99
N ASP A 187 0.66 11.89 -9.33
CA ASP A 187 0.52 13.26 -8.84
C ASP A 187 -0.38 13.30 -7.59
N ARG A 188 -0.45 14.45 -6.92
CA ARG A 188 -1.33 14.66 -5.73
C ARG A 188 -2.81 14.37 -5.97
N ARG A 189 -3.30 14.53 -7.20
CA ARG A 189 -4.70 14.40 -7.58
C ARG A 189 -5.06 12.97 -8.01
N ILE A 190 -4.10 12.05 -8.04
CA ILE A 190 -4.34 10.64 -8.37
C ILE A 190 -5.53 10.10 -7.55
N PRO A 191 -6.51 9.41 -8.16
CA PRO A 191 -7.72 8.96 -7.48
C PRO A 191 -7.51 7.65 -6.70
N LEU A 192 -6.51 7.65 -5.80
CA LEU A 192 -6.21 6.53 -4.88
C LEU A 192 -6.53 6.92 -3.43
N HIS A 193 -6.65 5.90 -2.57
CA HIS A 193 -6.76 6.10 -1.13
C HIS A 193 -5.58 6.89 -0.55
N ALA A 194 -5.83 7.64 0.53
CA ALA A 194 -4.84 8.52 1.16
C ALA A 194 -3.55 7.79 1.56
N ASN A 195 -3.65 6.56 2.07
CA ASN A 195 -2.49 5.74 2.41
C ASN A 195 -1.62 5.39 1.19
N HIS A 196 -2.22 5.08 0.03
CA HIS A 196 -1.48 4.85 -1.22
C HIS A 196 -0.81 6.14 -1.71
N LYS A 197 -1.46 7.29 -1.55
CA LYS A 197 -0.86 8.58 -1.88
C LYS A 197 0.43 8.82 -1.09
N THR A 198 0.44 8.55 0.21
CA THR A 198 1.64 8.68 1.05
C THR A 198 2.80 7.80 0.56
N LEU A 199 2.52 6.55 0.16
CA LEU A 199 3.53 5.65 -0.40
C LEU A 199 4.08 6.19 -1.74
N LEU A 200 3.20 6.66 -2.62
CA LEU A 200 3.60 7.23 -3.91
C LEU A 200 4.38 8.54 -3.76
N GLN A 201 4.08 9.34 -2.74
CA GLN A 201 4.84 10.55 -2.44
C GLN A 201 6.28 10.21 -2.04
N LYS A 202 6.46 9.17 -1.20
CA LYS A 202 7.79 8.66 -0.85
C LYS A 202 8.52 8.13 -2.09
N ALA A 203 7.85 7.32 -2.91
CA ALA A 203 8.44 6.80 -4.14
C ALA A 203 8.86 7.93 -5.10
N ALA A 204 8.01 8.94 -5.28
CA ALA A 204 8.34 10.09 -6.12
C ALA A 204 9.54 10.88 -5.58
N ALA A 205 9.70 10.98 -4.25
CA ALA A 205 10.86 11.60 -3.63
C ALA A 205 12.15 10.81 -3.93
N GLU A 206 12.14 9.48 -3.78
CA GLU A 206 13.29 8.61 -4.09
C GLU A 206 13.76 8.77 -5.55
N PHE A 207 12.83 8.90 -6.50
CA PHE A 207 13.16 9.08 -7.92
C PHE A 207 13.38 10.54 -8.34
N GLY A 208 13.27 11.52 -7.43
CA GLY A 208 13.31 12.95 -7.78
C GLY A 208 12.19 13.37 -8.75
N ALA A 209 11.06 12.68 -8.73
CA ALA A 209 9.94 12.87 -9.64
C ALA A 209 8.99 13.99 -9.18
N HIS A 210 8.11 14.42 -10.09
CA HIS A 210 6.98 15.29 -9.78
C HIS A 210 5.94 14.57 -8.91
N TYR A 211 5.30 15.30 -7.99
CA TYR A 211 4.20 14.82 -7.15
C TYR A 211 3.18 15.92 -6.82
#